data_AF-A0A3D1CDI3-F1
#
_entry.id   AF-A0A3D1CDI3-F1
#
_cell.length_a   1.000
_cell.length_b   1.000
_cell.length_c   1.000
_cell.angle_alpha   90.00
_cell.angle_beta   90.00
_cell.angle_gamma   90.00
#
_symmetry.space_group_name_H-M   'P 1'
#
loop_
_entity.id
_entity.type
_entity.pdbx_description
1 polymer ?
#
loop_
_entity_poly.entity_id
_entity_poly.type
_entity_poly.pdbx_seq_one_letter_code
_entity_poly.pdbx_strand_id
1 'polypeptide(L)'
;MSDKNFPTTTHMADLQTEEYERQQALLAAQPNIIQRFLEAQGRQLSEALLENNPQVRFSLPDRVVCTLENVDQPTLVTIPNDQRTHTVGNFINRLRKEQLYKLLRHVLNELEQSPDRSVSVAASLLRHSTVLHMVYNTLPSGREVTYRPADDEETLASIPDNDQMDTQSALTAASDAIVEENGTGAEDAKVLVPYVPYARLFYLPQWVAFGERGELLVKSLEEADAHIRSMQRFMEVLFKAVALAPYISADPEYSKKRYGMLGQLVNQGRALAIYQTQDIIAHIKARAEAGSLNRGLRLSMPYFDDQDLKISYSNFEIIPAGRIMFVPAFVVRAVYQEQVKVSQDTRYNPSTRKHLMYLLDLLEIAFESES
;
A
#
# COMPACT_ATOMS: atom_id res chain seq x y z
N MET A 1 34.08 12.25 -26.09
CA MET A 1 33.50 12.09 -24.74
C MET A 1 32.01 11.88 -24.95
N SER A 2 31.59 10.62 -25.03
CA SER A 2 30.21 10.28 -25.42
C SER A 2 29.24 10.53 -24.27
N ASP A 3 28.16 11.20 -24.64
CA ASP A 3 26.96 11.43 -23.84
C ASP A 3 26.47 10.14 -23.18
N LYS A 4 26.37 10.16 -21.86
CA LYS A 4 25.56 9.22 -21.10
C LYS A 4 24.12 9.69 -21.21
N ASN A 5 23.42 9.22 -22.23
CA ASN A 5 21.95 9.29 -22.28
C ASN A 5 21.39 8.55 -21.07
N PHE A 6 20.88 9.30 -20.10
CA PHE A 6 19.99 8.75 -19.09
C PHE A 6 18.68 8.38 -19.79
N PRO A 7 18.17 7.14 -19.64
CA PRO A 7 16.91 6.76 -20.26
C PRO A 7 15.78 7.61 -19.67
N THR A 8 15.06 8.31 -20.55
CA THR A 8 13.83 9.06 -20.24
C THR A 8 12.79 8.12 -19.64
N THR A 9 11.96 8.60 -18.71
CA THR A 9 10.91 7.84 -18.02
C THR A 9 10.02 7.01 -18.96
N THR A 10 9.75 7.51 -20.17
CA THR A 10 9.01 6.81 -21.24
C THR A 10 9.70 5.52 -21.69
N HIS A 11 11.01 5.54 -21.93
CA HIS A 11 11.77 4.37 -22.38
C HIS A 11 11.83 3.26 -21.32
N MET A 12 11.82 3.62 -20.03
CA MET A 12 11.75 2.64 -18.95
C MET A 12 10.38 1.97 -18.85
N ALA A 13 9.30 2.72 -19.09
CA ALA A 13 7.94 2.19 -19.11
C ALA A 13 7.71 1.24 -20.30
N ASP A 14 8.25 1.58 -21.47
CA ASP A 14 8.18 0.74 -22.66
C ASP A 14 8.89 -0.61 -22.43
N LEU A 15 10.12 -0.57 -21.87
CA LEU A 15 10.87 -1.78 -21.52
C LEU A 15 10.14 -2.68 -20.50
N GLN A 16 9.44 -2.08 -19.52
CA GLN A 16 8.66 -2.84 -18.55
C GLN A 16 7.45 -3.51 -19.20
N THR A 17 6.81 -2.83 -20.14
CA THR A 17 5.67 -3.37 -20.90
C THR A 17 6.10 -4.54 -21.76
N GLU A 18 7.17 -4.38 -22.54
CA GLU A 18 7.73 -5.46 -23.37
C GLU A 18 8.12 -6.68 -22.52
N GLU A 19 8.77 -6.45 -21.38
CA GLU A 19 9.15 -7.53 -20.47
C GLU A 19 7.92 -8.26 -19.89
N TYR A 20 6.89 -7.51 -19.49
CA TYR A 20 5.65 -8.10 -18.98
C TYR A 20 4.96 -8.97 -20.04
N GLU A 21 4.76 -8.44 -21.24
CA GLU A 21 4.14 -9.16 -22.36
C GLU A 21 4.93 -10.42 -22.73
N ARG A 22 6.26 -10.33 -22.72
CA ARG A 22 7.14 -11.48 -22.97
C ARG A 22 6.94 -12.59 -21.92
N GLN A 23 6.89 -12.24 -20.64
CA GLN A 23 6.68 -13.23 -19.58
C GLN A 23 5.28 -13.85 -19.64
N GLN A 24 4.27 -13.03 -19.93
CA GLN A 24 2.90 -13.49 -20.12
C GLN A 24 2.80 -14.48 -21.28
N ALA A 25 3.40 -14.16 -22.43
CA ALA A 25 3.44 -15.04 -23.60
C ALA A 25 4.18 -16.35 -23.31
N LEU A 26 5.30 -16.27 -22.59
CA LEU A 26 6.11 -17.43 -22.21
C LEU A 26 5.36 -18.36 -21.25
N LEU A 27 4.60 -17.81 -20.31
CA LEU A 27 3.75 -18.58 -19.39
C LEU A 27 2.61 -19.26 -20.16
N ALA A 28 1.93 -18.52 -21.04
CA ALA A 28 0.84 -19.03 -21.87
C ALA A 28 1.29 -20.15 -22.83
N ALA A 29 2.54 -20.12 -23.29
CA ALA A 29 3.12 -21.16 -24.14
C ALA A 29 3.42 -22.47 -23.37
N GLN A 30 3.41 -22.47 -22.04
CA GLN A 30 3.65 -23.69 -21.27
C GLN A 30 2.44 -24.64 -21.32
N PRO A 31 2.65 -25.97 -21.27
CA PRO A 31 1.57 -26.92 -21.02
C PRO A 31 0.81 -26.62 -19.72
N ASN A 32 -0.50 -26.88 -19.71
CA ASN A 32 -1.37 -26.62 -18.55
C ASN A 32 -0.87 -27.22 -17.23
N ILE A 33 -0.23 -28.40 -17.28
CA ILE A 33 0.32 -29.05 -16.09
C ILE A 33 1.49 -28.25 -15.50
N ILE A 34 2.31 -27.62 -16.34
CA ILE A 34 3.43 -26.75 -15.92
C ILE A 34 2.88 -25.42 -15.41
N GLN A 35 1.88 -24.83 -16.08
CA GLN A 35 1.23 -23.60 -15.61
C GLN A 35 0.67 -23.78 -14.19
N ARG A 36 -0.11 -24.84 -13.94
CA ARG A 36 -0.65 -25.15 -12.60
C ARG A 36 0.43 -25.41 -11.55
N PHE A 37 1.53 -26.06 -11.95
CA PHE A 37 2.67 -26.26 -11.07
C PHE A 37 3.30 -24.92 -10.66
N LEU A 38 3.53 -24.02 -11.63
CA LEU A 38 4.08 -22.70 -11.38
C LEU A 38 3.13 -21.83 -10.55
N GLU A 39 1.82 -21.92 -10.76
CA GLU A 39 0.80 -21.26 -9.93
C GLU A 39 0.86 -21.74 -8.47
N ALA A 40 0.96 -23.06 -8.26
CA ALA A 40 1.06 -23.63 -6.92
C ALA A 40 2.36 -23.21 -6.20
N GLN A 41 3.49 -23.23 -6.91
CA GLN A 41 4.78 -22.75 -6.37
C GLN A 41 4.76 -21.24 -6.12
N GLY A 42 4.17 -20.45 -7.03
CA GLY A 42 4.01 -19.01 -6.89
C GLY A 42 3.14 -18.63 -5.69
N ARG A 43 2.04 -19.36 -5.47
CA ARG A 43 1.23 -19.25 -4.26
C ARG A 43 2.07 -19.49 -3.00
N GLN A 44 2.76 -20.62 -2.92
CA GLN A 44 3.59 -20.97 -1.76
C GLN A 44 4.67 -19.92 -1.46
N LEU A 45 5.35 -19.42 -2.51
CA LEU A 45 6.33 -18.34 -2.37
C LEU A 45 5.67 -17.05 -1.87
N SER A 46 4.52 -16.67 -2.44
CA SER A 46 3.82 -15.45 -2.06
C SER A 46 3.37 -15.49 -0.59
N GLU A 47 2.78 -16.59 -0.13
CA GLU A 47 2.36 -16.77 1.26
C GLU A 47 3.56 -16.62 2.20
N ALA A 48 4.67 -17.30 1.91
CA ALA A 48 5.89 -17.21 2.72
C ALA A 48 6.47 -15.78 2.79
N LEU A 49 6.41 -15.02 1.70
CA LEU A 49 6.85 -13.63 1.65
C LEU A 49 5.96 -12.69 2.44
N LEU A 50 4.65 -12.97 2.51
CA LEU A 50 3.66 -12.12 3.18
C LEU A 50 3.59 -12.42 4.68
N GLU A 51 3.78 -13.67 5.09
CA GLU A 51 3.85 -14.09 6.48
C GLU A 51 5.20 -13.79 7.15
N ASN A 52 6.16 -13.23 6.39
CA ASN A 52 7.53 -12.97 6.84
C ASN A 52 8.21 -14.25 7.39
N ASN A 53 8.01 -15.38 6.71
CA ASN A 53 8.64 -16.63 7.08
C ASN A 53 10.18 -16.50 7.01
N PRO A 54 10.93 -17.16 7.93
CA PRO A 54 12.39 -17.05 7.95
C PRO A 54 13.07 -17.77 6.78
N GLN A 55 12.35 -18.71 6.16
CA GLN A 55 12.82 -19.50 5.04
C GLN A 55 11.65 -19.92 4.15
N VAL A 56 11.94 -20.22 2.89
CA VAL A 56 11.01 -20.86 1.97
C VAL A 56 11.76 -21.86 1.09
N ARG A 57 11.12 -23.00 0.83
CA ARG A 57 11.61 -24.02 -0.10
C ARG A 57 10.71 -24.01 -1.33
N PHE A 58 11.30 -24.00 -2.52
CA PHE A 58 10.57 -24.07 -3.77
C PHE A 58 11.25 -25.03 -4.74
N SER A 59 10.53 -25.38 -5.80
CA SER A 59 11.03 -26.21 -6.88
C SER A 59 10.70 -25.63 -8.26
N LEU A 60 11.63 -25.75 -9.19
CA LEU A 60 11.40 -25.54 -10.62
C LEU A 60 10.66 -26.75 -11.21
N PRO A 61 9.88 -26.56 -12.29
CA PRO A 61 9.22 -27.65 -12.99
C PRO A 61 10.23 -28.67 -13.54
N ASP A 62 9.76 -29.88 -13.84
CA ASP A 62 10.61 -30.92 -14.42
C ASP A 62 10.98 -30.64 -15.87
N ARG A 63 10.13 -29.90 -16.57
CA ARG A 63 10.30 -29.47 -17.95
C ARG A 63 9.78 -28.06 -18.15
N VAL A 64 10.27 -27.38 -19.17
CA VAL A 64 9.80 -26.04 -19.56
C VAL A 64 9.90 -25.88 -21.07
N VAL A 65 8.95 -25.16 -21.66
CA VAL A 65 9.02 -24.73 -23.06
C VAL A 65 9.93 -23.52 -23.14
N CYS A 66 11.02 -23.63 -23.91
CA CYS A 66 11.93 -22.52 -24.19
C CYS A 66 12.48 -22.59 -25.62
N THR A 67 12.95 -21.45 -26.13
CA THR A 67 13.72 -21.36 -27.38
C THR A 67 15.19 -21.58 -27.07
N LEU A 68 15.82 -22.53 -27.78
CA LEU A 68 17.24 -22.82 -27.67
C LEU A 68 17.98 -22.14 -28.83
N GLU A 69 19.25 -21.77 -28.64
CA GLU A 69 20.05 -21.04 -29.63
C GLU A 69 20.14 -21.75 -31.01
N ASN A 70 19.89 -23.06 -31.05
CA ASN A 70 19.98 -23.89 -32.25
C ASN A 70 18.61 -24.41 -32.76
N VAL A 71 17.50 -23.94 -32.19
CA VAL A 71 16.14 -24.37 -32.54
C VAL A 71 15.22 -23.15 -32.63
N ASP A 72 14.78 -22.82 -33.85
CA ASP A 72 13.89 -21.68 -34.10
C ASP A 72 12.49 -21.84 -33.47
N GLN A 73 12.11 -23.08 -33.11
CA GLN A 73 10.82 -23.38 -32.52
C GLN A 73 10.94 -23.61 -31.00
N PRO A 74 9.95 -23.13 -30.21
CA PRO A 74 9.87 -23.45 -28.79
C PRO A 74 9.80 -24.97 -28.58
N THR A 75 10.67 -25.52 -27.76
CA THR A 75 10.70 -26.95 -27.46
C THR A 75 10.61 -27.21 -25.97
N LEU A 76 10.02 -28.35 -25.60
CA LEU A 76 9.92 -28.78 -24.21
C LEU A 76 11.26 -29.40 -23.78
N VAL A 77 11.99 -28.68 -22.93
CA VAL A 77 13.32 -29.06 -22.43
C VAL A 77 13.22 -29.57 -21.00
N THR A 78 13.97 -30.62 -20.67
CA THR A 78 14.01 -31.19 -19.31
C THR A 78 15.04 -30.46 -18.45
N ILE A 79 14.64 -30.09 -17.24
CA ILE A 79 15.52 -29.42 -16.28
C ILE A 79 16.30 -30.46 -15.45
N PRO A 80 17.62 -30.34 -15.26
CA PRO A 80 18.41 -31.26 -14.43
C PRO A 80 17.88 -31.36 -12.98
N ASN A 81 17.80 -32.59 -12.44
CA ASN A 81 17.19 -32.85 -11.12
C ASN A 81 17.89 -32.10 -9.97
N ASP A 82 19.22 -31.97 -10.05
CA ASP A 82 20.07 -31.26 -9.09
C ASP A 82 19.80 -29.76 -9.06
N GLN A 83 19.18 -29.20 -10.10
CA GLN A 83 18.90 -27.77 -10.24
C GLN A 83 17.43 -27.41 -9.98
N ARG A 84 16.59 -28.39 -9.61
CA ARG A 84 15.15 -28.15 -9.42
C ARG A 84 14.81 -27.59 -8.06
N THR A 85 15.40 -28.10 -6.98
CA THR A 85 14.99 -27.76 -5.61
C THR A 85 15.88 -26.69 -5.01
N HIS A 86 15.28 -25.63 -4.48
CA HIS A 86 15.99 -24.52 -3.85
C HIS A 86 15.42 -24.22 -2.48
N THR A 87 16.27 -23.78 -1.56
CA THR A 87 15.87 -23.27 -0.25
C THR A 87 16.45 -21.88 -0.08
N VAL A 88 15.60 -20.92 0.26
CA VAL A 88 15.96 -19.53 0.46
C VAL A 88 15.72 -19.15 1.90
N GLY A 89 16.70 -18.50 2.51
CA GLY A 89 16.62 -18.11 3.90
C GLY A 89 17.00 -19.23 4.86
N ASN A 90 17.15 -18.86 6.13
CA ASN A 90 17.39 -19.76 7.25
C ASN A 90 16.97 -19.05 8.54
N PHE A 91 16.91 -19.78 9.65
CA PHE A 91 16.58 -19.19 10.96
C PHE A 91 17.58 -18.12 11.44
N ILE A 92 18.81 -18.13 10.94
CA ILE A 92 19.84 -17.13 11.26
C ILE A 92 19.50 -15.78 10.60
N ASN A 93 18.88 -15.79 9.43
CA ASN A 93 18.48 -14.58 8.70
C ASN A 93 17.40 -13.80 9.46
N ARG A 94 16.53 -14.48 10.24
CA ARG A 94 15.60 -13.84 11.18
C ARG A 94 16.35 -13.04 12.25
N LEU A 95 17.44 -13.59 12.79
CA LEU A 95 18.27 -12.89 13.80
C LEU A 95 18.96 -11.66 13.20
N ARG A 96 19.31 -11.71 11.91
CA ARG A 96 19.91 -10.59 11.15
C ARG A 96 18.89 -9.59 10.59
N LYS A 97 17.58 -9.83 10.79
CA LYS A 97 16.48 -9.04 10.20
C LYS A 97 16.59 -8.93 8.66
N GLU A 98 17.20 -9.91 8.01
CA GLU A 98 17.23 -9.97 6.56
C GLU A 98 15.84 -10.32 6.04
N GLN A 99 15.32 -9.51 5.12
CA GLN A 99 13.98 -9.67 4.59
C GLN A 99 13.98 -10.78 3.53
N LEU A 100 13.13 -11.79 3.71
CA LEU A 100 13.06 -12.98 2.83
C LEU A 100 12.91 -12.60 1.35
N TYR A 101 12.16 -11.55 1.02
CA TYR A 101 11.98 -11.10 -0.36
C TYR A 101 13.29 -10.68 -1.03
N LYS A 102 14.24 -10.08 -0.30
CA LYS A 102 15.54 -9.68 -0.85
C LYS A 102 16.38 -10.90 -1.21
N LEU A 103 16.35 -11.92 -0.34
CA LEU A 103 17.03 -13.18 -0.55
C LEU A 103 16.42 -13.94 -1.72
N LEU A 104 15.09 -14.01 -1.80
CA LEU A 104 14.41 -14.67 -2.91
C LEU A 104 14.71 -13.96 -4.24
N ARG A 105 14.65 -12.62 -4.27
CA ARG A 105 15.01 -11.83 -5.44
C ARG A 105 16.44 -12.13 -5.88
N HIS A 106 17.37 -12.21 -4.95
CA HIS A 106 18.77 -12.53 -5.25
C HIS A 106 18.91 -13.92 -5.87
N VAL A 107 18.33 -14.95 -5.25
CA VAL A 107 18.37 -16.33 -5.76
C VAL A 107 17.70 -16.45 -7.13
N LEU A 108 16.53 -15.83 -7.33
CA LEU A 108 15.87 -15.84 -8.65
C LEU A 108 16.70 -15.11 -9.70
N ASN A 109 17.39 -14.02 -9.37
CA ASN A 109 18.31 -13.35 -10.30
C ASN A 109 19.48 -14.26 -10.69
N GLU A 110 20.05 -15.01 -9.76
CA GLU A 110 21.13 -15.97 -10.05
C GLU A 110 20.65 -17.09 -10.96
N LEU A 111 19.47 -17.65 -10.70
CA LEU A 111 18.89 -18.70 -11.54
C LEU A 111 18.53 -18.19 -12.95
N GLU A 112 18.01 -16.96 -13.05
CA GLU A 112 17.74 -16.32 -14.35
C GLU A 112 19.01 -16.04 -15.16
N GLN A 113 20.15 -15.86 -14.49
CA GLN A 113 21.47 -15.71 -15.11
C GLN A 113 22.18 -17.05 -15.38
N SER A 114 21.53 -18.18 -15.10
CA SER A 114 22.08 -19.50 -15.36
C SER A 114 22.41 -19.68 -16.85
N PRO A 115 23.55 -20.32 -17.19
CA PRO A 115 23.86 -20.69 -18.57
C PRO A 115 22.89 -21.75 -19.11
N ASP A 116 22.21 -22.50 -18.24
CA ASP A 116 21.13 -23.39 -18.66
C ASP A 116 19.85 -22.58 -18.92
N ARG A 117 19.52 -22.44 -20.21
CA ARG A 117 18.34 -21.71 -20.66
C ARG A 117 17.05 -22.24 -20.04
N SER A 118 16.94 -23.55 -19.79
CA SER A 118 15.74 -24.14 -19.18
C SER A 118 15.56 -23.70 -17.72
N VAL A 119 16.66 -23.61 -16.96
CA VAL A 119 16.64 -23.08 -15.59
C VAL A 119 16.32 -21.60 -15.56
N SER A 120 16.96 -20.82 -16.45
CA SER A 120 16.73 -19.38 -16.57
C SER A 120 15.25 -19.06 -16.84
N VAL A 121 14.66 -19.74 -17.83
CA VAL A 121 13.24 -19.58 -18.19
C VAL A 121 12.32 -20.04 -17.06
N ALA A 122 12.61 -21.17 -16.44
CA ALA A 122 11.79 -21.68 -15.34
C ALA A 122 11.80 -20.76 -14.10
N ALA A 123 12.94 -20.19 -13.75
CA ALA A 123 13.04 -19.22 -12.67
C ALA A 123 12.27 -17.93 -12.98
N SER A 124 12.36 -17.45 -14.23
CA SER A 124 11.63 -16.27 -14.69
C SER A 124 10.11 -16.47 -14.63
N LEU A 125 9.63 -17.63 -15.08
CA LEU A 125 8.23 -18.02 -14.98
C LEU A 125 7.76 -18.16 -13.53
N LEU A 126 8.59 -18.74 -12.66
CA LEU A 126 8.26 -18.84 -11.24
C LEU A 126 8.13 -17.46 -10.58
N ARG A 127 9.05 -16.54 -10.90
CA ARG A 127 8.96 -15.14 -10.45
C ARG A 127 7.65 -14.52 -10.93
N HIS A 128 7.33 -14.68 -12.22
CA HIS A 128 6.12 -14.15 -12.83
C HIS A 128 4.84 -14.70 -12.17
N SER A 129 4.73 -16.02 -12.00
CA SER A 129 3.59 -16.65 -11.32
C SER A 129 3.48 -16.23 -9.85
N THR A 130 4.59 -15.97 -9.16
CA THR A 130 4.58 -15.46 -7.79
C THR A 130 3.95 -14.07 -7.71
N VAL A 131 4.37 -13.14 -8.57
CA VAL A 131 3.82 -11.78 -8.56
C VAL A 131 2.39 -11.72 -9.08
N LEU A 132 2.02 -12.56 -10.05
CA LEU A 132 0.63 -12.68 -10.49
C LEU A 132 -0.27 -13.17 -9.35
N HIS A 133 0.18 -14.15 -8.56
CA HIS A 133 -0.60 -14.60 -7.40
C HIS A 133 -0.79 -13.47 -6.37
N MET A 134 0.27 -12.69 -6.08
CA MET A 134 0.17 -11.53 -5.19
C MET A 134 -0.85 -10.50 -5.68
N VAL A 135 -0.86 -10.21 -6.99
CA VAL A 135 -1.74 -9.18 -7.56
C VAL A 135 -3.16 -9.68 -7.70
N TYR A 136 -3.38 -10.86 -8.28
CA TYR A 136 -4.71 -11.33 -8.67
C TYR A 136 -5.44 -12.13 -7.58
N ASN A 137 -4.71 -12.89 -6.75
CA ASN A 137 -5.34 -13.84 -5.82
C ASN A 137 -5.23 -13.45 -4.35
N THR A 138 -4.18 -12.72 -3.96
CA THR A 138 -4.01 -12.26 -2.57
C THR A 138 -4.84 -11.03 -2.27
N LEU A 139 -4.99 -10.13 -3.23
CA LEU A 139 -5.60 -8.82 -3.03
C LEU A 139 -7.02 -8.79 -3.60
N PRO A 140 -8.02 -8.31 -2.86
CA PRO A 140 -9.37 -8.15 -3.39
C PRO A 140 -9.36 -7.14 -4.55
N SER A 141 -10.19 -7.39 -5.56
CA SER A 141 -10.45 -6.42 -6.62
C SER A 141 -11.56 -5.48 -6.19
N GLY A 142 -11.34 -4.19 -6.44
CA GLY A 142 -12.25 -3.10 -6.13
C GLY A 142 -12.84 -2.43 -7.37
N ARG A 143 -13.58 -1.37 -7.12
CA ARG A 143 -14.23 -0.53 -8.12
C ARG A 143 -13.18 0.19 -8.96
N GLU A 144 -13.54 0.56 -10.17
CA GLU A 144 -12.73 1.49 -10.95
C GLU A 144 -13.03 2.91 -10.45
N VAL A 145 -11.98 3.63 -10.04
CA VAL A 145 -12.10 4.94 -9.41
C VAL A 145 -11.04 5.86 -9.98
N THR A 146 -11.44 7.11 -10.19
CA THR A 146 -10.55 8.20 -10.56
C THR A 146 -10.46 9.14 -9.36
N TYR A 147 -9.24 9.39 -8.91
CA TYR A 147 -8.98 10.39 -7.89
C TYR A 147 -8.42 11.65 -8.54
N ARG A 148 -8.72 12.79 -7.93
CA ARG A 148 -8.11 14.08 -8.24
C ARG A 148 -7.27 14.55 -7.05
N PRO A 149 -6.22 15.35 -7.31
CA PRO A 149 -5.53 16.07 -6.26
C PRO A 149 -6.50 17.08 -5.60
N ALA A 150 -6.20 17.45 -4.36
CA ALA A 150 -6.99 18.45 -3.65
C ALA A 150 -6.90 19.84 -4.31
N ASP A 151 -5.73 20.15 -4.85
CA ASP A 151 -5.40 21.39 -5.54
C ASP A 151 -4.14 21.19 -6.41
N ASP A 152 -3.73 22.24 -7.12
CA ASP A 152 -2.63 22.21 -8.09
C ASP A 152 -1.24 21.94 -7.47
N GLU A 153 -1.10 22.09 -6.15
CA GLU A 153 0.15 21.84 -5.42
C GLU A 153 0.23 20.42 -4.84
N GLU A 154 -0.91 19.72 -4.76
CA GLU A 154 -1.02 18.36 -4.22
C GLU A 154 -0.57 17.34 -5.25
N THR A 155 0.45 16.54 -4.90
CA THR A 155 1.01 15.55 -5.82
C THR A 155 0.25 14.23 -5.79
N LEU A 156 -0.50 13.95 -4.72
CA LEU A 156 -1.20 12.70 -4.53
C LEU A 156 -2.71 12.87 -4.72
N ALA A 157 -3.21 12.27 -5.79
CA ALA A 157 -4.63 12.19 -6.06
C ALA A 157 -5.32 11.28 -5.04
N SER A 158 -6.20 11.86 -4.21
CA SER A 158 -6.88 11.16 -3.10
C SER A 158 -8.33 11.59 -2.89
N ILE A 159 -8.80 12.63 -3.58
CA ILE A 159 -10.21 13.01 -3.55
C ILE A 159 -10.91 12.26 -4.67
N PRO A 160 -11.91 11.41 -4.40
CA PRO A 160 -12.59 10.72 -5.47
C PRO A 160 -13.43 11.70 -6.31
N ASP A 161 -13.56 11.40 -7.59
CA ASP A 161 -14.36 12.22 -8.50
C ASP A 161 -15.86 11.97 -8.29
N ASN A 162 -16.64 13.04 -8.07
CA ASN A 162 -18.06 12.95 -7.73
C ASN A 162 -18.93 12.56 -8.94
N ASP A 163 -18.45 12.78 -10.16
CA ASP A 163 -19.14 12.44 -11.41
C ASP A 163 -19.35 10.92 -11.58
N GLN A 164 -18.69 10.11 -10.75
CA GLN A 164 -18.84 8.65 -10.72
C GLN A 164 -20.10 8.16 -9.97
N MET A 165 -20.79 9.04 -9.23
CA MET A 165 -22.06 8.67 -8.57
C MET A 165 -23.18 8.44 -9.58
N ASP A 166 -23.21 9.21 -10.68
CA ASP A 166 -24.31 9.18 -11.66
C ASP A 166 -24.22 7.99 -12.63
N THR A 167 -23.02 7.42 -12.81
CA THR A 167 -22.78 6.32 -13.76
C THR A 167 -23.13 4.94 -13.21
N GLN A 168 -23.30 4.78 -11.90
CA GLN A 168 -23.73 3.52 -11.29
C GLN A 168 -25.03 3.68 -10.50
N SER A 169 -26.13 3.81 -11.26
CA SER A 169 -27.49 3.73 -10.76
C SER A 169 -27.70 2.53 -9.82
N ALA A 170 -28.47 2.79 -8.77
CA ALA A 170 -28.54 2.10 -7.48
C ALA A 170 -29.02 0.62 -7.45
N LEU A 171 -29.00 -0.14 -8.54
CA LEU A 171 -29.67 -1.45 -8.58
C LEU A 171 -28.94 -2.62 -9.27
N THR A 172 -27.77 -2.46 -9.91
CA THR A 172 -27.13 -3.59 -10.63
C THR A 172 -25.60 -3.51 -10.75
N ALA A 173 -24.86 -3.35 -9.66
CA ALA A 173 -23.44 -3.68 -9.69
C ALA A 173 -23.27 -5.18 -9.36
N ALA A 174 -22.82 -5.98 -10.33
CA ALA A 174 -22.54 -7.41 -10.13
C ALA A 174 -21.47 -7.68 -9.06
N SER A 175 -20.74 -6.64 -8.62
CA SER A 175 -19.80 -6.71 -7.49
C SER A 175 -20.47 -6.63 -6.10
N ASP A 176 -21.76 -6.27 -6.03
CA ASP A 176 -22.49 -6.19 -4.75
C ASP A 176 -23.01 -7.57 -4.29
N ALA A 177 -22.84 -8.61 -5.11
CA ALA A 177 -23.11 -10.00 -4.75
C ALA A 177 -21.79 -10.75 -4.54
N ILE A 178 -21.44 -10.99 -3.28
CA ILE A 178 -20.42 -11.96 -2.90
C ILE A 178 -20.90 -13.34 -3.37
N VAL A 179 -20.20 -13.93 -4.33
CA VAL A 179 -20.32 -15.37 -4.61
C VAL A 179 -19.60 -16.09 -3.45
N GLU A 180 -20.38 -16.72 -2.57
CA GLU A 180 -19.87 -17.74 -1.66
C GLU A 180 -19.37 -18.93 -2.50
N GLU A 181 -18.06 -19.10 -2.60
CA GLU A 181 -17.48 -20.38 -3.02
C GLU A 181 -16.98 -21.13 -1.79
N ASN A 182 -17.61 -22.27 -1.53
CA ASN A 182 -17.45 -23.11 -0.34
C ASN A 182 -15.99 -23.49 -0.05
N GLY A 183 -15.52 -23.11 1.14
CA GLY A 183 -14.29 -23.62 1.76
C GLY A 183 -14.33 -23.44 3.27
N THR A 184 -14.52 -24.55 3.98
CA THR A 184 -14.72 -24.63 5.44
C THR A 184 -13.54 -24.07 6.26
N GLY A 185 -13.81 -23.10 7.16
CA GLY A 185 -12.96 -22.84 8.32
C GLY A 185 -12.94 -21.40 8.86
N ALA A 186 -13.67 -21.21 9.98
CA ALA A 186 -13.52 -20.14 10.99
C ALA A 186 -14.02 -18.71 10.67
N GLU A 187 -15.19 -18.40 11.25
CA GLU A 187 -15.61 -17.09 11.81
C GLU A 187 -15.09 -15.79 11.16
N ASP A 188 -15.40 -15.57 9.87
CA ASP A 188 -15.24 -14.25 9.27
C ASP A 188 -16.49 -13.40 9.49
N ALA A 189 -16.30 -12.32 10.25
CA ALA A 189 -17.31 -11.37 10.68
C ALA A 189 -18.08 -10.76 9.49
N LYS A 190 -19.41 -10.96 9.46
CA LYS A 190 -20.33 -10.16 8.66
C LYS A 190 -20.32 -8.71 9.16
N VAL A 191 -19.38 -7.89 8.67
CA VAL A 191 -19.42 -6.44 8.86
C VAL A 191 -20.45 -5.87 7.89
N LEU A 192 -21.71 -5.80 8.32
CA LEU A 192 -22.73 -4.96 7.70
C LEU A 192 -22.42 -3.49 8.09
N VAL A 193 -21.53 -2.84 7.33
CA VAL A 193 -21.39 -1.37 7.40
C VAL A 193 -22.61 -0.75 6.71
N PRO A 194 -23.30 0.24 7.29
CA PRO A 194 -24.33 0.99 6.59
C PRO A 194 -23.70 1.65 5.35
N TYR A 195 -24.14 1.22 4.17
CA TYR A 195 -23.56 1.62 2.89
C TYR A 195 -23.96 3.06 2.56
N VAL A 196 -23.14 4.03 2.98
CA VAL A 196 -23.33 5.45 2.65
C VAL A 196 -22.90 5.75 1.21
N PRO A 197 -23.61 6.63 0.48
CA PRO A 197 -23.27 6.98 -0.90
C PRO A 197 -21.81 7.39 -1.10
N TYR A 198 -21.24 8.15 -0.15
CA TYR A 198 -19.84 8.60 -0.20
C TYR A 198 -18.84 7.43 -0.29
N ALA A 199 -19.10 6.31 0.40
CA ALA A 199 -18.20 5.17 0.36
C ALA A 199 -18.10 4.53 -1.04
N ARG A 200 -19.12 4.67 -1.88
CA ARG A 200 -19.17 4.12 -3.26
C ARG A 200 -18.17 4.78 -4.21
N LEU A 201 -17.67 5.94 -3.83
CA LEU A 201 -16.68 6.70 -4.58
C LEU A 201 -15.26 6.13 -4.42
N PHE A 202 -15.05 5.17 -3.53
CA PHE A 202 -13.74 4.60 -3.24
C PHE A 202 -13.56 3.19 -3.83
N TYR A 203 -12.30 2.79 -3.96
CA TYR A 203 -11.88 1.52 -4.54
C TYR A 203 -12.51 0.33 -3.80
N LEU A 204 -12.44 0.31 -2.46
CA LEU A 204 -13.11 -0.66 -1.59
C LEU A 204 -14.02 0.06 -0.60
N PRO A 205 -15.32 0.23 -0.91
CA PRO A 205 -16.27 0.94 -0.07
C PRO A 205 -16.36 0.42 1.38
N GLN A 206 -16.17 -0.89 1.57
CA GLN A 206 -16.21 -1.53 2.89
C GLN A 206 -15.09 -1.08 3.84
N TRP A 207 -14.01 -0.49 3.32
CA TRP A 207 -12.89 0.02 4.11
C TRP A 207 -12.94 1.54 4.31
N VAL A 208 -14.06 2.18 3.97
CA VAL A 208 -14.27 3.61 4.22
C VAL A 208 -14.78 3.79 5.64
N ALA A 209 -13.95 4.41 6.48
CA ALA A 209 -14.23 4.66 7.89
C ALA A 209 -14.77 6.07 8.16
N PHE A 210 -14.51 7.03 7.25
CA PHE A 210 -14.90 8.43 7.39
C PHE A 210 -15.75 8.88 6.20
N GLY A 211 -16.81 9.63 6.50
CA GLY A 211 -17.72 10.21 5.51
C GLY A 211 -17.21 11.52 4.92
N GLU A 212 -18.04 12.13 4.08
CA GLU A 212 -17.68 13.35 3.33
C GLU A 212 -17.35 14.53 4.26
N ARG A 213 -17.99 14.60 5.43
CA ARG A 213 -17.80 15.69 6.40
C ARG A 213 -16.82 15.32 7.51
N GLY A 214 -16.10 14.21 7.36
CA GLY A 214 -15.19 13.69 8.37
C GLY A 214 -15.87 12.97 9.53
N GLU A 215 -17.17 12.67 9.42
CA GLU A 215 -17.89 11.88 10.42
C GLU A 215 -17.42 10.41 10.41
N LEU A 216 -17.35 9.81 11.60
CA LEU A 216 -17.01 8.40 11.76
C LEU A 216 -18.20 7.53 11.31
N LEU A 217 -17.97 6.67 10.31
CA LEU A 217 -18.98 5.76 9.75
C LEU A 217 -18.95 4.36 10.39
N VAL A 218 -17.81 4.00 10.96
CA VAL A 218 -17.57 2.75 11.69
C VAL A 218 -17.90 2.90 13.18
N LYS A 219 -17.90 1.80 13.93
CA LYS A 219 -18.36 1.79 15.32
C LYS A 219 -17.37 2.44 16.28
N SER A 220 -16.08 2.45 15.94
CA SER A 220 -15.05 3.02 16.80
C SER A 220 -13.79 3.45 16.04
N LEU A 221 -12.93 4.21 16.71
CA LEU A 221 -11.61 4.60 16.20
C LEU A 221 -10.69 3.40 15.99
N GLU A 222 -10.80 2.36 16.80
CA GLU A 222 -10.03 1.12 16.61
C GLU A 222 -10.42 0.42 15.32
N GLU A 223 -11.71 0.42 14.96
CA GLU A 223 -12.19 -0.14 13.68
C GLU A 223 -11.67 0.70 12.49
N ALA A 224 -11.69 2.02 12.61
CA ALA A 224 -11.11 2.91 11.60
C ALA A 224 -9.61 2.66 11.39
N ASP A 225 -8.84 2.57 12.48
CA ASP A 225 -7.40 2.27 12.42
C ASP A 225 -7.13 0.86 11.84
N ALA A 226 -7.98 -0.12 12.13
CA ALA A 226 -7.90 -1.45 11.54
C ALA A 226 -8.11 -1.43 10.01
N HIS A 227 -9.02 -0.58 9.51
CA HIS A 227 -9.18 -0.36 8.07
C HIS A 227 -7.91 0.27 7.46
N ILE A 228 -7.32 1.29 8.10
CA ILE A 228 -6.05 1.88 7.64
C ILE A 228 -4.94 0.82 7.58
N ARG A 229 -4.78 -0.01 8.60
CA ARG A 229 -3.78 -1.10 8.62
C ARG A 229 -4.02 -2.13 7.51
N SER A 230 -5.28 -2.44 7.21
CA SER A 230 -5.63 -3.35 6.12
C SER A 230 -5.23 -2.78 4.76
N MET A 231 -5.46 -1.48 4.55
CA MET A 231 -5.04 -0.76 3.34
C MET A 231 -3.50 -0.64 3.23
N GLN A 232 -2.80 -0.43 4.35
CA GLN A 232 -1.33 -0.46 4.39
C GLN A 232 -0.79 -1.83 3.97
N ARG A 233 -1.33 -2.91 4.54
CA ARG A 233 -0.95 -4.28 4.19
C ARG A 233 -1.20 -4.58 2.71
N PHE A 234 -2.31 -4.06 2.16
CA PHE A 234 -2.60 -4.15 0.73
C PHE A 234 -1.49 -3.50 -0.10
N MET A 235 -1.07 -2.28 0.25
CA MET A 235 0.03 -1.59 -0.43
C MET A 235 1.38 -2.31 -0.28
N GLU A 236 1.66 -2.88 0.89
CA GLU A 236 2.87 -3.67 1.13
C GLU A 236 2.97 -4.88 0.18
N VAL A 237 1.85 -5.57 -0.10
CA VAL A 237 1.83 -6.69 -1.05
C VAL A 237 2.20 -6.21 -2.45
N LEU A 238 1.62 -5.10 -2.91
CA LEU A 238 1.95 -4.50 -4.21
C LEU A 238 3.43 -4.07 -4.29
N PHE A 239 3.95 -3.43 -3.24
CA PHE A 239 5.37 -3.06 -3.20
C PHE A 239 6.29 -4.27 -3.22
N LYS A 240 5.95 -5.35 -2.53
CA LYS A 240 6.69 -6.62 -2.60
C LYS A 240 6.64 -7.21 -4.02
N ALA A 241 5.50 -7.14 -4.70
CA ALA A 241 5.36 -7.63 -6.08
C ALA A 241 6.30 -6.86 -7.04
N VAL A 242 6.26 -5.51 -7.06
CA VAL A 242 7.18 -4.71 -7.90
C VAL A 242 8.64 -4.86 -7.48
N ALA A 243 8.91 -4.99 -6.18
CA ALA A 243 10.27 -5.23 -5.71
C ALA A 243 10.83 -6.57 -6.21
N LEU A 244 9.97 -7.59 -6.40
CA LEU A 244 10.34 -8.90 -6.92
C LEU A 244 10.44 -8.89 -8.45
N ALA A 245 9.45 -8.33 -9.15
CA ALA A 245 9.40 -8.24 -10.61
C ALA A 245 9.00 -6.82 -11.04
N PRO A 246 9.96 -5.93 -11.34
CA PRO A 246 9.67 -4.53 -11.63
C PRO A 246 8.70 -4.32 -12.80
N TYR A 247 8.70 -5.20 -13.80
CA TYR A 247 7.81 -5.12 -14.95
C TYR A 247 6.33 -5.30 -14.61
N ILE A 248 5.97 -5.82 -13.43
CA ILE A 248 4.56 -5.99 -13.04
C ILE A 248 3.82 -4.65 -12.93
N SER A 249 4.52 -3.52 -12.85
CA SER A 249 3.89 -2.20 -12.94
C SER A 249 3.20 -1.94 -14.29
N ALA A 250 3.56 -2.66 -15.35
CA ALA A 250 2.87 -2.60 -16.63
C ALA A 250 1.55 -3.38 -16.65
N ASP A 251 1.29 -4.25 -15.66
CA ASP A 251 0.04 -4.98 -15.57
C ASP A 251 -1.13 -4.02 -15.25
N PRO A 252 -2.23 -4.05 -16.04
CA PRO A 252 -3.39 -3.19 -15.81
C PRO A 252 -4.03 -3.38 -14.45
N GLU A 253 -4.14 -4.63 -13.95
CA GLU A 253 -4.78 -4.91 -12.66
C GLU A 253 -3.90 -4.42 -11.50
N TYR A 254 -2.58 -4.60 -11.58
CA TYR A 254 -1.63 -3.99 -10.63
C TYR A 254 -1.81 -2.46 -10.58
N SER A 255 -1.83 -1.80 -11.74
CA SER A 255 -1.95 -0.34 -11.82
C SER A 255 -3.28 0.14 -11.22
N LYS A 256 -4.38 -0.55 -11.56
CA LYS A 256 -5.72 -0.30 -10.99
C LYS A 256 -5.73 -0.46 -9.47
N LYS A 257 -5.21 -1.59 -8.95
CA LYS A 257 -5.11 -1.88 -7.51
C LYS A 257 -4.29 -0.83 -6.78
N ARG A 258 -3.11 -0.49 -7.31
CA ARG A 258 -2.19 0.48 -6.73
C ARG A 258 -2.82 1.86 -6.64
N TYR A 259 -3.35 2.35 -7.75
CA TYR A 259 -3.94 3.69 -7.82
C TYR A 259 -5.21 3.78 -6.96
N GLY A 260 -6.10 2.79 -7.09
CA GLY A 260 -7.33 2.64 -6.33
C GLY A 260 -7.10 2.69 -4.82
N MET A 261 -6.16 1.88 -4.34
CA MET A 261 -5.85 1.77 -2.92
C MET A 261 -5.06 2.96 -2.38
N LEU A 262 -4.09 3.49 -3.14
CA LEU A 262 -3.27 4.61 -2.68
C LEU A 262 -4.12 5.85 -2.39
N GLY A 263 -5.02 6.22 -3.31
CA GLY A 263 -5.91 7.36 -3.13
C GLY A 263 -6.83 7.18 -1.92
N GLN A 264 -7.40 5.99 -1.75
CA GLN A 264 -8.26 5.66 -0.61
C GLN A 264 -7.49 5.69 0.73
N LEU A 265 -6.29 5.10 0.78
CA LEU A 265 -5.46 5.06 1.97
C LEU A 265 -5.05 6.46 2.42
N VAL A 266 -4.58 7.31 1.50
CA VAL A 266 -4.24 8.70 1.79
C VAL A 266 -5.46 9.46 2.31
N ASN A 267 -6.59 9.34 1.63
CA ASN A 267 -7.83 10.01 2.03
C ASN A 267 -8.27 9.62 3.45
N GLN A 268 -8.43 8.32 3.70
CA GLN A 268 -8.94 7.81 4.97
C GLN A 268 -7.92 7.97 6.10
N GLY A 269 -6.63 7.87 5.80
CA GLY A 269 -5.55 8.11 6.76
C GLY A 269 -5.51 9.58 7.22
N ARG A 270 -5.61 10.52 6.28
CA ARG A 270 -5.72 11.95 6.60
C ARG A 270 -7.00 12.25 7.38
N ALA A 271 -8.14 11.66 7.00
CA ALA A 271 -9.40 11.82 7.72
C ALA A 271 -9.31 11.33 9.18
N LEU A 272 -8.63 10.21 9.43
CA LEU A 272 -8.35 9.73 10.79
C LEU A 272 -7.56 10.74 11.62
N ALA A 273 -6.49 11.32 11.04
CA ALA A 273 -5.68 12.32 11.72
C ALA A 273 -6.46 13.61 12.03
N ILE A 274 -7.32 14.04 11.10
CA ILE A 274 -8.20 15.20 11.28
C ILE A 274 -9.17 14.95 12.43
N TYR A 275 -9.85 13.81 12.41
CA TYR A 275 -10.79 13.43 13.46
C TYR A 275 -10.13 13.40 14.83
N GLN A 276 -8.96 12.77 14.95
CA GLN A 276 -8.19 12.73 16.20
C GLN A 276 -7.72 14.11 16.65
N THR A 277 -7.39 15.00 15.71
CA THR A 277 -7.00 16.39 16.02
C THR A 277 -8.19 17.18 16.57
N GLN A 278 -9.38 17.02 16.00
CA GLN A 278 -10.61 17.62 16.53
C GLN A 278 -10.94 17.10 17.94
N ASP A 279 -10.73 15.80 18.18
CA ASP A 279 -10.89 15.22 19.51
C ASP A 279 -9.88 15.81 20.52
N ILE A 280 -8.62 15.98 20.13
CA ILE A 280 -7.60 16.68 20.94
C ILE A 280 -8.07 18.10 21.29
N ILE A 281 -8.57 18.86 20.31
CA ILE A 281 -9.09 20.22 20.53
C ILE A 281 -10.21 20.20 21.58
N ALA A 282 -11.20 19.33 21.41
CA ALA A 282 -12.33 19.21 22.34
C ALA A 282 -11.86 18.87 23.76
N HIS A 283 -10.91 17.94 23.90
CA HIS A 283 -10.33 17.56 25.18
C HIS A 283 -9.55 18.70 25.86
N ILE A 284 -8.79 19.49 25.10
CA ILE A 284 -8.09 20.66 25.65
C ILE A 284 -9.10 21.68 26.16
N LYS A 285 -10.14 22.02 25.37
CA LYS A 285 -11.18 22.97 25.77
C LYS A 285 -11.89 22.53 27.06
N ALA A 286 -12.36 21.28 27.12
CA ALA A 286 -13.00 20.73 28.31
C ALA A 286 -12.08 20.77 29.55
N ARG A 287 -10.78 20.47 29.38
CA ARG A 287 -9.80 20.53 30.47
C ARG A 287 -9.48 21.95 30.91
N ALA A 288 -9.51 22.91 29.99
CA ALA A 288 -9.32 24.34 30.27
C ALA A 288 -10.48 24.87 31.13
N GLU A 289 -11.72 24.59 30.74
CA GLU A 289 -12.93 24.94 31.48
C GLU A 289 -12.93 24.34 32.91
N ALA A 290 -12.46 23.10 33.05
CA ALA A 290 -12.31 22.44 34.34
C ALA A 290 -11.13 22.97 35.19
N GLY A 291 -10.32 23.91 34.68
CA GLY A 291 -9.15 24.45 35.38
C GLY A 291 -7.99 23.45 35.56
N SER A 292 -8.00 22.35 34.81
CA SER A 292 -7.10 21.19 34.99
C SER A 292 -5.81 21.26 34.14
N LEU A 293 -5.60 22.35 33.40
CA LEU A 293 -4.42 22.57 32.53
C LEU A 293 -3.29 23.38 33.15
N ASN A 294 -3.43 23.86 34.38
CA ASN A 294 -2.48 24.78 35.03
C ASN A 294 -1.16 24.12 35.51
N ARG A 295 -0.74 23.01 34.87
CA ARG A 295 0.43 22.19 35.25
C ARG A 295 1.35 21.82 34.08
N GLY A 296 1.14 22.43 32.92
CA GLY A 296 1.84 22.11 31.67
C GLY A 296 0.96 21.33 30.71
N LEU A 297 1.22 21.52 29.41
CA LEU A 297 0.50 20.90 28.31
C LEU A 297 1.48 20.59 27.19
N ARG A 298 1.55 19.31 26.82
CA ARG A 298 2.29 18.81 25.66
C ARG A 298 1.31 18.10 24.74
N LEU A 299 1.44 18.32 23.44
CA LEU A 299 0.63 17.64 22.44
C LEU A 299 1.44 16.59 21.69
N SER A 300 0.74 15.51 21.37
CA SER A 300 1.15 14.52 20.39
C SER A 300 0.07 14.53 19.32
N MET A 301 0.29 15.30 18.27
CA MET A 301 -0.68 15.49 17.19
C MET A 301 -0.44 14.42 16.13
N PRO A 302 -1.42 13.55 15.84
CA PRO A 302 -1.30 12.57 14.77
C PRO A 302 -1.35 13.28 13.42
N TYR A 303 -0.59 12.77 12.45
CA TYR A 303 -0.70 13.16 11.05
C TYR A 303 -0.50 11.93 10.18
N PHE A 304 -1.14 11.89 9.01
CA PHE A 304 -0.85 10.86 8.04
C PHE A 304 0.38 11.26 7.21
N ASP A 305 1.42 10.45 7.25
CA ASP A 305 2.61 10.64 6.43
C ASP A 305 2.38 10.00 5.06
N ASP A 306 2.18 10.83 4.04
CA ASP A 306 1.88 10.37 2.70
C ASP A 306 3.08 9.73 1.99
N GLN A 307 4.31 9.90 2.52
CA GLN A 307 5.50 9.22 2.00
C GLN A 307 5.60 7.79 2.56
N ASP A 308 5.42 7.65 3.87
CA ASP A 308 5.51 6.36 4.57
C ASP A 308 4.17 5.60 4.61
N LEU A 309 3.09 6.24 4.17
CA LEU A 309 1.71 5.76 4.16
C LEU A 309 1.21 5.28 5.53
N LYS A 310 1.51 6.04 6.59
CA LYS A 310 1.14 5.68 7.98
C LYS A 310 0.88 6.87 8.87
N ILE A 311 0.17 6.62 9.97
CA ILE A 311 0.04 7.60 11.05
C ILE A 311 1.38 7.76 11.76
N SER A 312 1.85 9.00 11.81
CA SER A 312 3.01 9.46 12.55
C SER A 312 2.57 10.58 13.52
N TYR A 313 3.46 11.02 14.41
CA TYR A 313 3.11 11.98 15.46
C TYR A 313 4.07 13.16 15.50
N SER A 314 3.53 14.37 15.44
CA SER A 314 4.27 15.58 15.78
C SER A 314 4.12 15.88 17.26
N ASN A 315 5.24 16.01 17.97
CA ASN A 315 5.25 16.24 19.41
C ASN A 315 5.80 17.63 19.71
N PHE A 316 4.99 18.48 20.33
CA PHE A 316 5.40 19.83 20.70
C PHE A 316 4.80 20.25 22.05
N GLU A 317 5.51 21.17 22.70
CA GLU A 317 5.17 21.66 24.03
C GLU A 317 4.41 22.98 23.91
N ILE A 318 3.26 23.08 24.58
CA ILE A 318 2.45 24.30 24.63
C ILE A 318 2.78 25.10 25.89
N ILE A 319 2.71 24.44 27.04
CA ILE A 319 3.03 25.04 28.34
C ILE A 319 4.06 24.13 29.01
N PRO A 320 5.23 24.66 29.40
CA PRO A 320 6.21 23.87 30.12
C PRO A 320 5.68 23.42 31.48
N ALA A 321 6.21 22.31 31.98
CA ALA A 321 5.85 21.80 33.29
C ALA A 321 6.06 22.88 34.37
N GLY A 322 5.00 23.29 35.06
CA GLY A 322 5.05 24.38 36.02
C GLY A 322 3.66 24.90 36.40
N ARG A 323 3.59 25.86 37.33
CA ARG A 323 2.33 26.50 37.76
C ARG A 323 2.00 27.70 36.88
N ILE A 324 1.87 27.47 35.58
CA ILE A 324 1.48 28.49 34.61
C ILE A 324 -0.01 28.34 34.35
N MET A 325 -0.77 29.43 34.49
CA MET A 325 -2.21 29.44 34.18
C MET A 325 -2.39 29.22 32.68
N PHE A 326 -3.26 28.29 32.27
CA PHE A 326 -3.56 28.09 30.86
C PHE A 326 -4.28 29.31 30.27
N VAL A 327 -3.82 29.74 29.09
CA VAL A 327 -4.48 30.77 28.26
C VAL A 327 -4.46 30.27 26.81
N PRO A 328 -5.57 30.40 26.04
CA PRO A 328 -5.65 29.94 24.64
C PRO A 328 -4.50 30.41 23.74
N ALA A 329 -4.02 31.64 23.95
CA ALA A 329 -2.88 32.21 23.22
C ALA A 329 -1.58 31.38 23.31
N PHE A 330 -1.41 30.54 24.34
CA PHE A 330 -0.27 29.62 24.38
C PHE A 330 -0.37 28.51 23.33
N VAL A 331 -1.57 28.02 23.03
CA VAL A 331 -1.79 27.03 21.96
C VAL A 331 -1.43 27.66 20.61
N VAL A 332 -1.98 28.83 20.32
CA VAL A 332 -1.73 29.59 19.07
C VAL A 332 -0.23 29.83 18.88
N ARG A 333 0.48 30.31 19.93
CA ARG A 333 1.93 30.51 19.86
C ARG A 333 2.71 29.22 19.59
N ALA A 334 2.33 28.12 20.24
CA ALA A 334 2.99 26.84 20.04
C ALA A 334 2.76 26.29 18.62
N VAL A 335 1.55 26.46 18.09
CA VAL A 335 1.19 26.14 16.71
C VAL A 335 2.05 26.92 15.72
N TYR A 336 2.17 28.25 15.85
CA TYR A 336 3.04 29.04 14.98
C TYR A 336 4.51 28.58 15.01
N GLN A 337 5.04 28.26 16.19
CA GLN A 337 6.40 27.73 16.31
C GLN A 337 6.55 26.39 15.60
N GLU A 338 5.53 25.53 15.65
CA GLU A 338 5.54 24.25 14.97
C GLU A 338 5.37 24.39 13.45
N GLN A 339 4.51 25.29 12.98
CA GLN A 339 4.38 25.63 11.55
C GLN A 339 5.73 26.09 10.96
N VAL A 340 6.47 26.96 11.66
CA VAL A 340 7.81 27.36 11.20
C VAL A 340 8.74 26.16 11.05
N LYS A 341 8.73 25.20 11.99
CA LYS A 341 9.54 23.98 11.86
C LYS A 341 9.10 23.12 10.68
N VAL A 342 7.80 22.86 10.55
CA VAL A 342 7.24 22.01 9.49
C VAL A 342 7.50 22.61 8.10
N SER A 343 7.45 23.94 7.97
CA SER A 343 7.72 24.62 6.68
C SER A 343 9.17 24.47 6.24
N GLN A 344 10.10 24.43 7.18
CA GLN A 344 11.54 24.32 6.94
C GLN A 344 12.05 22.87 6.93
N ASP A 345 11.23 21.91 7.37
CA ASP A 345 11.62 20.50 7.39
C ASP A 345 11.61 19.92 5.96
N THR A 346 12.81 19.65 5.47
CA THR A 346 13.04 19.08 4.13
C THR A 346 12.82 17.57 4.08
N ARG A 347 12.60 16.91 5.23
CA ARG A 347 12.28 15.47 5.29
C ARG A 347 10.86 15.17 4.86
N TYR A 348 9.93 16.13 5.00
CA TYR A 348 8.56 15.98 4.55
C TYR A 348 8.45 16.25 3.05
N ASN A 349 7.75 15.36 2.35
CA ASN A 349 7.30 15.66 1.00
C ASN A 349 6.25 16.82 1.05
N PRO A 350 5.97 17.49 -0.08
CA PRO A 350 5.03 18.61 -0.11
C PRO A 350 3.62 18.26 0.40
N SER A 351 3.15 17.06 0.07
CA SER A 351 1.84 16.50 0.43
C SER A 351 1.67 16.37 1.96
N THR A 352 2.57 15.66 2.63
CA THR A 352 2.64 15.49 4.09
C THR A 352 2.79 16.83 4.78
N ARG A 353 3.64 17.72 4.26
CA ARG A 353 3.83 19.07 4.81
C ARG A 353 2.52 19.86 4.80
N LYS A 354 1.80 19.85 3.68
CA LYS A 354 0.52 20.53 3.54
C LYS A 354 -0.54 19.98 4.48
N HIS A 355 -0.64 18.66 4.60
CA HIS A 355 -1.53 18.02 5.55
C HIS A 355 -1.22 18.41 7.00
N LEU A 356 0.06 18.41 7.39
CA LEU A 356 0.50 18.87 8.71
C LEU A 356 0.12 20.34 8.96
N MET A 357 0.32 21.24 7.99
CA MET A 357 -0.08 22.63 8.12
C MET A 357 -1.58 22.78 8.32
N TYR A 358 -2.39 22.00 7.61
CA TYR A 358 -3.83 21.99 7.78
C TYR A 358 -4.25 21.57 9.20
N LEU A 359 -3.62 20.53 9.77
CA LEU A 359 -3.91 20.11 11.14
C LEU A 359 -3.51 21.16 12.19
N LEU A 360 -2.39 21.84 11.96
CA LEU A 360 -1.94 22.96 12.79
C LEU A 360 -2.92 24.15 12.70
N ASP A 361 -3.40 24.48 11.51
CA ASP A 361 -4.40 25.52 11.28
C ASP A 361 -5.74 25.23 12.00
N LEU A 362 -6.18 23.96 12.03
CA LEU A 362 -7.35 23.56 12.81
C LEU A 362 -7.18 23.87 14.31
N LEU A 363 -5.98 23.65 14.87
CA LEU A 363 -5.68 24.02 16.25
C LEU A 363 -5.68 25.54 16.43
N GLU A 364 -5.04 26.29 15.52
CA GLU A 364 -4.99 27.75 15.57
C GLU A 364 -6.40 28.36 15.60
N ILE A 365 -7.23 28.07 14.60
CA ILE A 365 -8.60 28.59 14.47
C ILE A 365 -9.45 28.27 15.71
N ALA A 366 -9.28 27.07 16.26
CA ALA A 366 -10.06 26.63 17.42
C ALA A 366 -9.75 27.42 18.70
N PHE A 367 -8.55 28.00 18.84
CA PHE A 367 -8.14 28.75 20.04
C PHE A 367 -8.00 30.26 19.80
N GLU A 368 -7.91 30.73 18.55
CA GLU A 368 -8.04 32.16 18.22
C GLU A 368 -9.46 32.68 18.50
N SER A 369 -10.49 31.88 18.18
CA SER A 369 -11.90 32.25 18.36
C SER A 369 -12.36 32.41 19.82
N GLU A 370 -11.49 32.10 20.79
CA GLU A 370 -11.74 32.24 22.24
C GLU A 370 -10.89 33.35 22.88
N SER A 371 -10.05 34.03 22.09
CA SER A 371 -9.20 35.16 22.51
C SER A 371 -9.95 36.48 22.34
#